data_AF-A0A0D0BDN6-F1
#
_entry.id   AF-A0A0D0BDN6-F1
#
_cell.length_a   1.000
_cell.length_b   1.000
_cell.length_c   1.000
_cell.angle_alpha   90.00
_cell.angle_beta   90.00
_cell.angle_gamma   90.00
#
_symmetry.space_group_name_H-M   'P 1'
#
loop_
_entity.id
_entity.type
_entity.pdbx_description
1 polymer ?
#
loop_
_entity_poly.entity_id
_entity_poly.type
_entity_poly.pdbx_seq_one_letter_code
_entity_poly.pdbx_strand_id
1 'polypeptide(L)'
;MASSRKLVPKWSAPRRVVSRISNSYTLTSLEGFPINGLFHARRLRRFIPRNGTTLAALQEALQDRSTEEREDEAWDTQSKIGTEVEDDLESEEEDMEGEMSEKQI
;
A
#
# COMPACT_ATOMS: atom_id res chain seq x y z
N MET A 1 49.88 -6.72 2.08
CA MET A 1 48.80 -7.28 1.23
C MET A 1 47.63 -6.30 1.21
N ALA A 2 47.43 -5.60 0.10
CA ALA A 2 46.35 -4.63 -0.04
C ALA A 2 44.99 -5.36 -0.15
N SER A 3 44.09 -5.09 0.78
CA SER A 3 42.78 -5.73 0.84
C SER A 3 41.90 -5.27 -0.33
N SER A 4 41.47 -6.22 -1.15
CA SER A 4 40.54 -6.11 -2.28
C SER A 4 39.13 -5.58 -1.93
N ARG A 5 38.94 -5.05 -0.72
CA ARG A 5 37.67 -4.47 -0.23
C ARG A 5 37.26 -3.16 -0.91
N LYS A 6 38.15 -2.48 -1.65
CA LYS A 6 37.88 -1.14 -2.20
C LYS A 6 37.04 -1.12 -3.48
N LEU A 7 36.81 -2.26 -4.13
CA LEU A 7 36.09 -2.34 -5.41
C LEU A 7 34.75 -3.07 -5.33
N VAL A 8 34.31 -3.49 -4.14
CA VAL A 8 33.05 -4.23 -4.02
C VAL A 8 31.88 -3.26 -4.10
N PRO A 9 30.91 -3.50 -4.99
CA PRO A 9 29.68 -2.71 -5.04
C PRO A 9 28.95 -2.75 -3.69
N LYS A 10 28.39 -1.61 -3.28
CA LYS A 10 27.62 -1.50 -2.01
C LYS A 10 26.33 -2.34 -2.01
N TRP A 11 25.81 -2.65 -3.19
CA TRP A 11 24.56 -3.39 -3.38
C TRP A 11 24.84 -4.72 -4.08
N SER A 12 24.04 -5.74 -3.77
CA SER A 12 24.10 -7.01 -4.49
C SER A 12 23.63 -6.85 -5.94
N ALA A 13 23.86 -7.89 -6.75
CA ALA A 13 23.24 -8.01 -8.07
C ALA A 13 21.71 -7.82 -8.02
N PRO A 14 21.10 -7.33 -9.11
CA PRO A 14 19.65 -7.18 -9.20
C PRO A 14 18.93 -8.51 -9.02
N ARG A 15 17.78 -8.46 -8.34
CA ARG A 15 16.96 -9.62 -7.97
C ARG A 15 15.50 -9.33 -8.30
N ARG A 16 14.74 -10.39 -8.54
CA ARG A 16 13.29 -10.33 -8.77
C ARG A 16 12.55 -10.50 -7.46
N VAL A 17 11.46 -9.76 -7.28
CA VAL A 17 10.54 -9.93 -6.15
C VAL A 17 9.50 -10.96 -6.55
N VAL A 18 9.33 -12.01 -5.75
CA VAL A 18 8.32 -13.05 -6.02
C VAL A 18 7.03 -12.76 -5.28
N SER A 19 7.13 -12.47 -3.98
CA SER A 19 5.98 -12.13 -3.15
C SER A 19 6.33 -11.06 -2.11
N ARG A 20 5.29 -10.38 -1.62
CA ARG A 20 5.36 -9.39 -0.54
C ARG A 20 4.55 -9.88 0.65
N ILE A 21 5.12 -9.82 1.83
CA ILE A 21 4.48 -10.07 3.13
C ILE A 21 4.69 -8.82 3.97
N SER A 22 3.69 -7.94 4.03
CA SER A 22 3.80 -6.61 4.64
C SER A 22 5.03 -5.85 4.11
N ASN A 23 5.99 -5.48 4.97
CA ASN A 23 7.24 -4.80 4.63
C ASN A 23 8.41 -5.74 4.30
N SER A 24 8.15 -7.03 4.12
CA SER A 24 9.13 -8.05 3.78
C SER A 24 8.85 -8.67 2.43
N TYR A 25 9.89 -9.11 1.74
CA TYR A 25 9.81 -9.63 0.38
C TYR A 25 10.58 -10.95 0.27
N THR A 26 10.07 -11.86 -0.55
CA THR A 26 10.81 -13.03 -1.02
C THR A 26 11.44 -12.69 -2.37
N LEU A 27 12.67 -13.17 -2.59
CA LEU A 27 13.45 -12.79 -3.77
C LEU A 27 13.85 -14.04 -4.56
N THR A 28 13.97 -13.85 -5.87
CA THR A 28 14.60 -14.80 -6.80
C THR A 28 15.75 -14.14 -7.55
N SER A 29 16.70 -14.95 -8.00
CA SER A 29 17.72 -14.49 -8.95
C SER A 29 17.09 -14.22 -10.32
N LEU A 30 17.86 -13.60 -11.22
CA LEU A 30 17.43 -13.39 -12.60
C LEU A 30 17.16 -14.71 -13.34
N GLU A 31 17.89 -15.77 -12.98
CA GLU A 31 17.74 -17.13 -13.50
C GLU A 31 16.58 -17.91 -12.85
N GLY A 32 15.86 -17.29 -11.91
CA GLY A 32 14.71 -17.92 -11.24
C GLY A 32 15.05 -18.75 -9.99
N PHE A 33 16.31 -18.75 -9.54
CA PHE A 33 16.67 -19.46 -8.30
C PHE A 33 16.12 -18.72 -7.07
N PRO A 34 15.35 -19.39 -6.19
CA PRO A 34 14.84 -18.76 -4.98
C PRO A 34 15.97 -18.43 -4.03
N ILE A 35 15.87 -17.26 -3.41
CA ILE A 35 16.81 -16.82 -2.40
C ILE A 35 16.13 -16.98 -1.05
N ASN A 36 16.65 -17.91 -0.27
CA ASN A 36 16.08 -18.25 1.02
C ASN A 36 16.04 -17.04 1.96
N GLY A 37 14.88 -16.86 2.59
CA GLY A 37 14.64 -15.84 3.62
C GLY A 37 13.74 -14.70 3.18
N LEU A 38 13.35 -13.89 4.17
CA LEU A 38 12.56 -12.69 4.01
C LEU A 38 13.45 -11.45 4.08
N PHE A 39 13.32 -10.58 3.09
CA PHE A 39 14.11 -9.36 2.97
C PHE A 39 13.23 -8.14 3.24
N HIS A 40 13.56 -7.40 4.30
CA HIS A 40 12.84 -6.17 4.65
C HIS A 40 13.05 -5.08 3.58
N ALA A 41 12.02 -4.26 3.32
CA ALA A 41 12.01 -3.18 2.33
C ALA A 41 13.23 -2.24 2.42
N ARG A 42 13.62 -1.86 3.65
CA ARG A 42 14.81 -1.05 3.97
C ARG A 42 16.15 -1.59 3.42
N ARG A 43 16.23 -2.89 3.09
CA ARG A 43 17.43 -3.54 2.52
C ARG A 43 17.38 -3.65 0.99
N LEU A 44 16.26 -3.24 0.39
CA LEU A 44 16.03 -3.31 -1.05
C LEU A 44 16.06 -1.91 -1.64
N ARG A 45 16.37 -1.85 -2.93
CA ARG A 45 16.34 -0.61 -3.68
C ARG A 45 15.84 -0.90 -5.09
N ARG A 46 15.01 0.00 -5.61
CA ARG A 46 14.48 -0.12 -6.98
C ARG A 46 15.66 -0.17 -7.95
N PHE A 47 15.70 -1.22 -8.75
CA PHE A 47 16.63 -1.34 -9.87
C PHE A 47 15.97 -0.74 -11.11
N ILE A 48 16.69 0.14 -11.80
CA ILE A 48 16.26 0.74 -13.06
C ILE A 48 17.21 0.20 -14.13
N PRO A 49 16.79 -0.75 -14.97
CA PRO A 49 17.63 -1.28 -16.03
C PRO A 49 17.95 -0.18 -17.03
N ARG A 50 19.13 -0.26 -17.65
CA ARG A 50 19.52 0.68 -18.69
C ARG A 50 18.77 0.35 -19.98
N ASN A 51 18.25 1.37 -20.65
CA ASN A 51 17.54 1.21 -21.93
C ASN A 51 18.42 0.49 -22.96
N GLY A 52 17.80 -0.38 -23.76
CA GLY A 52 18.49 -1.22 -24.75
C GLY A 52 19.24 -2.42 -24.17
N THR A 53 19.15 -2.67 -22.86
CA THR A 53 19.65 -3.93 -22.27
C THR A 53 18.58 -5.02 -22.29
N THR A 54 19.01 -6.28 -22.30
CA THR A 54 18.12 -7.44 -22.20
C THR A 54 17.25 -7.39 -20.94
N LEU A 55 17.77 -6.86 -19.83
CA LEU A 55 17.01 -6.68 -18.59
C LEU A 55 15.90 -5.64 -18.72
N ALA A 56 16.07 -4.59 -19.53
CA ALA A 56 15.02 -3.61 -19.77
C ALA A 56 13.84 -4.24 -20.52
N ALA A 57 14.13 -4.96 -21.60
CA ALA A 57 13.11 -5.68 -22.37
C ALA A 57 12.37 -6.73 -21.53
N LEU A 58 13.11 -7.49 -20.70
CA LEU A 58 12.50 -8.46 -19.79
C LEU A 58 11.62 -7.80 -18.72
N GLN A 59 11.99 -6.61 -18.24
CA GLN A 59 11.18 -5.90 -17.26
C GLN A 59 9.90 -5.35 -17.87
N GLU A 60 9.97 -4.78 -19.08
CA GLU A 60 8.81 -4.27 -19.83
C GLU A 60 7.78 -5.38 -20.06
N ALA A 61 8.22 -6.52 -20.61
CA ALA A 61 7.36 -7.68 -20.86
C ALA A 61 6.66 -8.22 -19.58
N LEU A 62 7.28 -8.05 -18.41
CA LEU A 62 6.66 -8.44 -17.13
C LEU A 62 5.71 -7.37 -16.59
N GLN A 63 6.00 -6.09 -16.82
CA GLN A 63 5.16 -4.99 -16.35
C GLN A 63 3.82 -4.97 -17.10
N ASP A 64 3.86 -5.18 -18.41
CA ASP A 64 2.66 -5.26 -19.27
C ASP A 64 1.68 -6.34 -18.80
N ARG A 65 2.20 -7.42 -18.18
CA ARG A 65 1.37 -8.49 -17.61
C ARG A 65 0.73 -8.14 -16.26
N SER A 66 1.30 -7.20 -15.53
CA SER A 66 0.95 -6.90 -14.12
C SER A 66 0.07 -5.68 -13.92
N THR A 67 -0.09 -4.84 -14.95
CA THR A 67 -0.89 -3.61 -14.91
C THR A 67 -2.40 -3.83 -14.81
N GLU A 68 -2.88 -5.08 -14.82
CA GLU A 68 -4.31 -5.42 -14.72
C GLU A 68 -4.81 -5.60 -13.27
N GLU A 69 -3.93 -5.68 -12.25
CA GLU A 69 -4.31 -6.16 -10.91
C GLU A 69 -4.18 -5.11 -9.78
N ARG A 70 -3.95 -3.81 -10.07
CA ARG A 70 -3.45 -2.84 -9.07
C ARG A 70 -4.29 -1.56 -8.88
N GLU A 71 -5.62 -1.67 -8.90
CA GLU A 71 -6.51 -0.54 -8.57
C GLU A 71 -7.05 -0.56 -7.13
N ASP A 72 -6.88 -1.64 -6.37
CA ASP A 72 -7.42 -1.75 -5.00
C ASP A 72 -6.33 -1.50 -3.94
N GLU A 73 -6.17 -0.27 -3.46
CA GLU A 73 -5.67 0.11 -2.11
C GLU A 73 -5.32 1.61 -2.09
N ALA A 74 -6.34 2.45 -2.30
CA ALA A 74 -6.25 3.88 -2.05
C ALA A 74 -7.12 4.25 -0.84
N TRP A 75 -6.45 4.72 0.21
CA TRP A 75 -6.95 5.55 1.32
C TRP A 75 -7.76 4.89 2.46
N ASP A 76 -7.09 4.55 3.56
CA ASP A 76 -7.63 4.85 4.89
C ASP A 76 -6.51 5.08 5.91
N THR A 77 -5.92 6.28 5.88
CA THR A 77 -5.13 6.79 7.00
C THR A 77 -5.47 8.25 7.23
N GLN A 78 -6.73 8.58 7.56
CA GLN A 78 -7.01 9.87 8.19
C GLN A 78 -8.35 9.93 8.92
N SER A 79 -8.42 9.42 10.16
CA SER A 79 -9.12 10.15 11.23
C SER A 79 -8.68 9.65 12.62
N LYS A 80 -7.68 10.33 13.17
CA LYS A 80 -7.41 10.35 14.61
C LYS A 80 -7.22 11.81 14.99
N ILE A 81 -8.32 12.53 15.21
CA ILE A 81 -8.36 13.79 15.97
C ILE A 81 -9.62 13.67 16.82
N GLY A 82 -9.41 13.63 18.14
CA GLY A 82 -10.48 13.64 19.12
C GLY A 82 -11.20 14.98 19.12
N THR A 83 -12.50 14.92 19.33
CA THR A 83 -13.26 16.03 19.91
C THR A 83 -14.30 15.37 20.80
N GLU A 84 -14.37 15.87 22.02
CA GLU A 84 -15.19 15.38 23.12
C GLU A 84 -16.66 15.38 22.70
N VAL A 85 -17.36 14.27 22.95
CA VAL A 85 -18.80 14.18 22.78
C VAL A 85 -19.40 14.66 24.11
N GLU A 86 -19.80 15.92 24.16
CA GLU A 86 -20.84 16.37 25.09
C GLU A 86 -22.18 16.05 24.42
N ASP A 87 -22.82 14.98 24.89
CA ASP A 87 -24.22 14.66 24.62
C ASP A 87 -25.09 15.72 25.32
N ASP A 88 -25.64 16.66 24.56
CA ASP A 88 -26.74 17.53 25.00
C ASP A 88 -27.81 17.58 23.91
N LEU A 89 -28.64 16.55 23.87
CA LEU A 89 -29.89 16.52 23.11
C LEU A 89 -30.98 15.89 24.00
N GLU A 90 -31.52 16.66 24.94
CA GLU A 90 -32.86 16.40 25.48
C GLU A 90 -33.89 16.87 24.44
N SER A 91 -34.53 15.90 23.79
CA SER A 91 -35.67 16.10 22.89
C SER A 91 -36.87 15.33 23.42
N GLU A 92 -37.82 16.00 24.09
CA GLU A 92 -39.17 15.48 24.36
C GLU A 92 -40.15 16.68 24.29
N GLU A 93 -40.92 16.84 23.22
CA GLU A 93 -42.32 16.41 23.02
C GLU A 93 -43.25 17.65 22.96
N GLU A 94 -43.53 18.13 21.73
CA GLU A 94 -44.56 19.15 21.49
C GLU A 94 -45.95 18.48 21.48
N ASP A 95 -46.62 18.50 22.61
CA ASP A 95 -48.07 18.24 22.74
C ASP A 95 -48.86 19.37 22.06
N MET A 96 -49.28 19.16 20.80
CA MET A 96 -50.37 19.95 20.19
C MET A 96 -51.70 19.22 20.39
N GLU A 97 -52.34 19.44 21.53
CA GLU A 97 -53.73 19.04 21.77
C GLU A 97 -54.68 19.84 20.87
N GLY A 98 -55.54 19.11 20.15
CA GLY A 98 -56.48 19.63 19.17
C GLY A 98 -57.59 20.50 19.79
N GLU A 99 -57.83 21.64 19.14
CA GLU A 99 -59.02 22.46 19.39
C GLU A 99 -60.30 21.72 18.97
N MET A 100 -61.14 21.45 19.97
CA MET A 100 -62.50 20.95 19.82
C MET A 100 -63.51 22.10 19.58
N SER A 101 -64.61 21.72 18.92
CA SER A 101 -65.91 22.41 18.73
C SER A 101 -66.04 23.27 17.46
N GLU A 102 -66.64 22.76 16.38
CA GLU A 102 -68.08 22.45 16.16
C GLU A 102 -68.88 23.71 15.83
N LYS A 103 -69.15 23.91 14.52
CA LYS A 103 -70.09 24.91 13.99
C LYS A 103 -71.36 24.21 13.52
N GLN A 104 -72.47 24.80 13.96
CA GLN A 104 -73.86 24.46 13.67
C GLN A 104 -74.18 24.36 12.17
N ILE A 105 -75.12 23.46 11.85
CA ILE A 105 -76.14 23.65 10.79
C ILE A 105 -77.49 23.26 11.39
#